data_AF-A0A382VB26-F1
#
_entry.id   AF-A0A382VB26-F1
#
_cell.length_a   1.000
_cell.length_b   1.000
_cell.length_c   1.000
_cell.angle_alpha   90.00
_cell.angle_beta   90.00
_cell.angle_gamma   90.00
#
_symmetry.space_group_name_H-M   'P 1'
#
loop_
_entity.id
_entity.type
_entity.pdbx_description
1 polymer ?
#
loop_
_entity_poly.entity_id
_entity_poly.type
_entity_poly.pdbx_seq_one_letter_code
_entity_poly.pdbx_strand_id
1 'polypeptide(L)'
;GRGQLGAARAALDDHGINHLDLIALAKARSGGTEDAPPSPRAFERVFLEGRKNPVVLRPNSSELFMLTRARDEAHRFAVEYHRSIRQRKTAASVLDLVPGVGPARKRALLKSFGSVHRLQQATEEEIAKVVGPKIAHSIMNEFKGK
;
A
#
# COMPACT_ATOMS: atom_id res chain seq x y z
N GLY A 1 16.29 -7.33 -0.90
CA GLY A 1 17.31 -8.32 -1.29
C GLY A 1 18.35 -7.73 -2.25
N ARG A 2 19.36 -8.49 -2.71
CA ARG A 2 20.52 -7.94 -3.44
C ARG A 2 20.19 -7.06 -4.66
N GLY A 3 19.24 -7.47 -5.51
CA GLY A 3 18.83 -6.66 -6.66
C GLY A 3 18.24 -5.30 -6.24
N GLN A 4 17.39 -5.30 -5.21
CA GLN A 4 16.81 -4.07 -4.66
C GLN A 4 17.87 -3.17 -4.01
N LEU A 5 18.88 -3.77 -3.36
CA LEU A 5 20.01 -3.03 -2.79
C LEU A 5 20.80 -2.29 -3.88
N GLY A 6 21.10 -2.98 -4.99
CA GLY A 6 21.79 -2.37 -6.12
C GLY A 6 20.97 -1.26 -6.80
N ALA A 7 19.65 -1.47 -6.95
CA ALA A 7 18.77 -0.45 -7.49
C ALA A 7 18.68 0.80 -6.61
N ALA A 8 18.63 0.61 -5.28
CA ALA A 8 18.65 1.71 -4.33
C ALA A 8 19.97 2.50 -4.37
N ARG A 9 21.12 1.80 -4.45
CA ARG A 9 22.43 2.43 -4.61
C ARG A 9 22.52 3.24 -5.90
N ALA A 10 22.16 2.67 -7.04
CA ALA A 10 22.15 3.38 -8.31
C ALA A 10 21.32 4.68 -8.25
N ALA A 11 20.13 4.62 -7.64
CA ALA A 11 19.29 5.82 -7.47
C ALA A 11 19.91 6.88 -6.53
N LEU A 12 20.67 6.48 -5.51
CA LEU A 12 21.41 7.42 -4.67
C LEU A 12 22.59 8.05 -5.40
N ASP A 13 23.32 7.25 -6.19
CA ASP A 13 24.47 7.69 -6.97
C ASP A 13 24.06 8.71 -8.05
N ASP A 14 22.89 8.52 -8.69
CA ASP A 14 22.29 9.48 -9.61
C ASP A 14 22.06 10.88 -8.98
N HIS A 15 21.96 10.93 -7.65
CA HIS A 15 21.82 12.16 -6.86
C HIS A 15 23.09 12.55 -6.09
N GLY A 16 24.21 11.88 -6.32
CA GLY A 16 25.50 12.15 -5.65
C GLY A 16 25.53 11.79 -4.15
N ILE A 17 24.62 10.94 -3.69
CA ILE A 17 24.51 10.56 -2.27
C ILE A 17 25.31 9.28 -2.00
N ASN A 18 26.60 9.45 -1.72
CA ASN A 18 27.53 8.31 -1.62
C ASN A 18 27.89 7.92 -0.18
N HIS A 19 27.44 8.68 0.82
CA HIS A 19 27.84 8.52 2.22
C HIS A 19 26.86 7.71 3.08
N LEU A 20 25.70 7.34 2.52
CA LEU A 20 24.66 6.61 3.25
C LEU A 20 24.91 5.11 3.14
N ASP A 21 25.00 4.41 4.26
CA ASP A 21 25.05 2.95 4.28
C ASP A 21 23.71 2.35 3.87
N LEU A 22 23.74 1.38 2.95
CA LEU A 22 22.55 0.63 2.57
C LEU A 22 22.60 -0.83 3.04
N ILE A 23 21.46 -1.29 3.52
CA ILE A 23 21.21 -2.69 3.86
C ILE A 23 19.92 -3.15 3.23
N ALA A 24 19.82 -4.44 2.90
CA ALA A 24 18.58 -5.01 2.43
C ALA A 24 18.26 -6.33 3.13
N LEU A 25 17.07 -6.42 3.71
CA LEU A 25 16.52 -7.68 4.22
C LEU A 25 15.80 -8.41 3.08
N ALA A 26 16.01 -9.72 2.95
CA ALA A 26 15.26 -10.56 2.04
C ALA A 26 14.59 -11.69 2.81
N LYS A 27 13.28 -11.85 2.56
CA LYS A 27 12.48 -12.92 3.14
C LYS A 27 13.17 -14.26 2.92
N ALA A 28 13.15 -15.05 3.99
CA ALA A 28 13.47 -16.47 3.94
C ALA A 28 12.78 -17.11 2.74
N ARG A 29 13.56 -17.64 1.79
CA ARG A 29 13.01 -18.47 0.72
C ARG A 29 13.09 -19.89 1.22
N SER A 30 11.94 -20.48 1.55
CA SER A 30 11.81 -21.93 1.56
C SER A 30 12.28 -22.42 0.19
N GLY A 31 13.35 -23.20 0.15
CA GLY A 31 13.79 -23.80 -1.11
C GLY A 31 12.75 -24.81 -1.57
N GLY A 32 11.83 -24.39 -2.43
CA GLY A 32 10.82 -25.25 -3.05
C GLY A 32 9.70 -24.44 -3.70
N THR A 33 8.90 -25.12 -4.53
CA THR A 33 7.62 -24.63 -5.07
C THR A 33 6.70 -24.11 -3.96
N GLU A 34 5.67 -23.33 -4.30
CA GLU A 34 4.75 -22.72 -3.31
C GLU A 34 4.12 -23.75 -2.34
N ASP A 35 4.08 -25.03 -2.72
CA ASP A 35 3.59 -26.17 -1.92
C ASP A 35 4.65 -26.92 -1.09
N ALA A 36 5.93 -26.52 -1.15
CA ALA A 36 6.98 -27.20 -0.41
C ALA A 36 6.97 -26.77 1.07
N PRO A 37 7.08 -27.72 2.02
CA PRO A 37 7.13 -27.39 3.44
C PRO A 37 8.29 -26.43 3.72
N PRO A 38 8.09 -25.45 4.63
CA PRO A 38 9.13 -24.47 4.93
C PRO A 38 10.41 -25.18 5.37
N SER A 39 11.51 -24.97 4.63
CA SER A 39 12.80 -25.52 5.03
C SER A 39 13.16 -24.98 6.42
N PRO A 40 13.55 -25.83 7.38
CA PRO A 40 14.01 -25.37 8.70
C PRO A 40 15.29 -24.52 8.63
N ARG A 41 15.90 -24.37 7.44
CA ARG A 41 17.06 -23.53 7.15
C ARG A 41 16.71 -22.23 6.41
N ALA A 42 15.43 -21.91 6.22
CA ALA A 42 15.01 -20.67 5.58
C ALA A 42 15.16 -19.51 6.57
N PHE A 43 16.40 -19.02 6.74
CA PHE A 43 16.69 -17.84 7.55
C PHE A 43 16.49 -16.57 6.73
N GLU A 44 16.08 -15.50 7.42
CA GLU A 44 16.13 -14.14 6.88
C GLU A 44 17.57 -13.79 6.47
N ARG A 45 17.73 -13.19 5.30
CA ARG A 45 19.05 -12.89 4.74
C ARG A 45 19.24 -11.38 4.65
N VAL A 46 20.28 -10.88 5.32
CA VAL A 46 20.69 -9.49 5.26
C VAL A 46 21.76 -9.34 4.19
N PHE A 47 21.61 -8.36 3.30
CA PHE A 47 22.57 -8.03 2.27
C PHE A 47 23.19 -6.68 2.60
N LEU A 48 24.52 -6.64 2.57
CA LEU A 48 25.32 -5.43 2.75
C LEU A 48 25.97 -5.05 1.41
N GLU A 49 26.28 -3.78 1.26
CA GLU A 49 27.01 -3.29 0.09
C GLU A 49 28.42 -3.87 0.02
N GLY A 50 28.94 -4.01 -1.20
CA GLY A 50 30.25 -4.62 -1.45
C GLY A 50 30.36 -6.11 -1.13
N ARG A 51 29.35 -6.74 -0.50
CA ARG A 51 29.41 -8.13 -0.06
C ARG A 51 28.58 -9.05 -0.95
N LYS A 52 29.23 -10.08 -1.52
CA LYS A 52 28.56 -11.08 -2.39
C LYS A 52 27.60 -11.97 -1.61
N ASN A 53 28.03 -12.43 -0.44
CA ASN A 53 27.29 -13.39 0.39
C ASN A 53 26.43 -12.66 1.42
N PRO A 54 25.20 -13.12 1.69
CA PRO A 54 24.39 -12.52 2.75
C PRO A 54 25.04 -12.70 4.13
N VAL A 55 24.67 -11.82 5.06
CA VAL A 55 24.85 -12.01 6.50
C VAL A 55 23.64 -12.78 7.02
N VAL A 56 23.90 -13.90 7.67
CA VAL A 56 22.88 -14.67 8.39
C VAL A 56 22.99 -14.28 9.85
N LEU A 57 21.96 -13.59 10.34
CA LEU A 57 21.87 -13.24 11.76
C LEU A 57 21.37 -14.45 12.56
N ARG A 58 21.77 -14.52 13.84
CA ARG A 58 21.28 -15.56 14.74
C ARG A 58 19.75 -15.47 14.84
N PRO A 59 19.03 -16.61 14.81
CA PRO A 59 17.62 -16.63 15.14
C PRO A 59 17.39 -15.99 16.52
N ASN A 60 16.27 -15.27 16.67
CA ASN A 60 15.88 -14.59 17.91
C ASN A 60 16.88 -13.51 18.40
N SER A 61 17.77 -13.02 17.54
CA SER A 61 18.63 -11.89 17.87
C SER A 61 17.89 -10.55 17.80
N SER A 62 18.30 -9.59 18.64
CA SER A 62 17.70 -8.25 18.69
C SER A 62 17.80 -7.49 17.38
N GLU A 63 18.91 -7.68 16.66
CA GLU A 63 19.26 -7.08 15.39
C GLU A 63 18.32 -7.59 14.31
N LEU A 64 18.05 -8.91 14.30
CA LEU A 64 17.10 -9.50 13.36
C LEU A 64 15.67 -9.05 13.65
N PHE A 65 15.28 -8.93 14.92
CA PHE A 65 13.97 -8.40 15.29
C PHE A 65 13.78 -6.96 14.84
N MET A 66 14.78 -6.10 15.03
CA MET A 66 14.74 -4.71 14.57
C MET A 66 14.54 -4.63 13.05
N LEU A 67 15.35 -5.34 12.27
CA LEU A 67 15.26 -5.33 10.82
C LEU A 67 13.93 -5.88 10.31
N THR A 68 13.41 -6.93 10.96
CA THR A 68 12.13 -7.54 10.62
C THR A 68 10.98 -6.58 10.89
N ARG A 69 10.96 -5.91 12.05
CA ARG A 69 9.92 -4.90 12.36
C ARG A 69 9.94 -3.73 11.39
N ALA A 70 11.13 -3.22 11.04
CA ALA A 70 11.25 -2.15 10.05
C ALA A 70 10.69 -2.56 8.68
N ARG A 71 10.98 -3.78 8.22
CA ARG A 71 10.43 -4.33 6.98
C ARG A 71 8.91 -4.48 7.05
N ASP A 72 8.40 -5.06 8.13
CA ASP A 72 6.97 -5.34 8.28
C ASP A 72 6.17 -4.04 8.35
N GLU A 73 6.72 -3.00 8.98
CA GLU A 73 6.11 -1.67 9.01
C GLU A 73 6.14 -0.98 7.63
N ALA A 74 7.26 -1.07 6.91
CA ALA A 74 7.35 -0.58 5.53
C ALA A 74 6.35 -1.31 4.60
N HIS A 75 6.19 -2.62 4.77
CA HIS A 75 5.22 -3.41 4.03
C HIS A 75 3.79 -3.03 4.38
N ARG A 76 3.45 -2.93 5.68
CA ARG A 76 2.15 -2.50 6.17
C ARG A 76 1.77 -1.13 5.61
N PHE A 77 2.70 -0.18 5.65
CA PHE A 77 2.51 1.16 5.10
C PHE A 77 2.22 1.12 3.59
N ALA A 78 3.02 0.39 2.82
CA ALA A 78 2.84 0.28 1.37
C ALA A 78 1.51 -0.39 1.00
N VAL A 79 1.12 -1.48 1.68
CA VAL A 79 -0.16 -2.16 1.46
C VAL A 79 -1.33 -1.24 1.77
N GLU A 80 -1.30 -0.56 2.91
CA GLU A 80 -2.39 0.33 3.31
C GLU A 80 -2.50 1.54 2.36
N TYR A 81 -1.37 2.11 1.94
CA TYR A 81 -1.35 3.18 0.95
C TYR A 81 -1.98 2.74 -0.38
N HIS A 82 -1.59 1.58 -0.92
CA HIS A 82 -2.16 1.06 -2.16
C HIS A 82 -3.65 0.68 -2.01
N ARG A 83 -4.04 0.13 -0.86
CA ARG A 83 -5.46 -0.11 -0.53
C ARG A 83 -6.25 1.20 -0.56
N SER A 84 -5.74 2.27 0.05
CA SER A 84 -6.40 3.59 0.05
C SER A 84 -6.55 4.17 -1.35
N ILE A 85 -5.55 4.01 -2.22
CA ILE A 85 -5.60 4.45 -3.62
C ILE A 85 -6.64 3.63 -4.39
N ARG A 86 -6.64 2.30 -4.21
CA ARG A 86 -7.57 1.42 -4.91
C ARG A 86 -9.01 1.71 -4.51
N GLN A 87 -9.28 1.87 -3.21
CA GLN A 87 -10.59 2.27 -2.71
C GLN A 87 -11.05 3.59 -3.33
N ARG A 88 -10.16 4.61 -3.40
CA ARG A 88 -10.46 5.88 -4.07
C ARG A 88 -10.78 5.69 -5.56
N LYS A 89 -10.04 4.85 -6.29
CA LYS A 89 -10.27 4.56 -7.72
C LYS A 89 -11.59 3.81 -7.98
N THR A 90 -11.82 2.70 -7.28
CA THR A 90 -13.06 1.90 -7.43
C THR A 90 -14.27 2.76 -7.14
N ALA A 91 -14.20 3.56 -6.09
CA ALA A 91 -15.36 4.28 -5.65
C ALA A 91 -15.58 5.58 -6.45
N ALA A 92 -14.52 6.17 -7.00
CA ALA A 92 -14.63 7.13 -8.09
C ALA A 92 -15.39 6.53 -9.29
N SER A 93 -15.16 5.26 -9.64
CA SER A 93 -15.88 4.57 -10.72
C SER A 93 -17.37 4.34 -10.41
N VAL A 94 -17.77 4.16 -9.14
CA VAL A 94 -19.19 4.01 -8.79
C VAL A 94 -19.95 5.31 -9.01
N LEU A 95 -19.35 6.45 -8.63
CA LEU A 95 -19.97 7.77 -8.88
C LEU A 95 -20.10 8.08 -10.38
N ASP A 96 -19.30 7.46 -11.25
CA ASP A 96 -19.42 7.61 -12.71
C ASP A 96 -20.62 6.85 -13.28
N LEU A 97 -21.15 5.86 -12.57
CA LEU A 97 -22.34 5.10 -12.99
C LEU A 97 -23.64 5.81 -12.61
N VAL A 98 -23.61 6.75 -11.67
CA VAL A 98 -24.81 7.45 -11.19
C VAL A 98 -25.24 8.51 -12.21
N PRO A 99 -26.43 8.38 -12.83
CA PRO A 99 -26.92 9.37 -13.78
C PRO A 99 -27.01 10.77 -13.15
N GLY A 100 -26.47 11.77 -13.83
CA GLY A 100 -26.45 13.15 -13.33
C GLY A 100 -25.29 13.50 -12.39
N VAL A 101 -24.42 12.56 -12.03
CA VAL A 101 -23.17 12.83 -11.30
C VAL A 101 -22.02 13.04 -12.30
N GLY A 102 -21.88 14.28 -12.78
CA GLY A 102 -20.75 14.67 -13.63
C GLY A 102 -19.46 15.00 -12.85
N PRO A 103 -18.36 15.31 -13.57
CA PRO A 103 -17.03 15.55 -12.97
C PRO A 103 -17.00 16.67 -11.91
N ALA A 104 -17.87 17.67 -12.02
CA ALA A 104 -17.96 18.77 -11.05
C ALA A 104 -18.57 18.31 -9.72
N ARG A 105 -19.71 17.61 -9.77
CA ARG A 105 -20.39 17.06 -8.58
C ARG A 105 -19.54 15.99 -7.91
N LYS A 106 -18.89 15.12 -8.68
CA LYS A 106 -17.93 14.13 -8.17
C LYS A 106 -16.79 14.78 -7.38
N ARG A 107 -16.19 15.85 -7.91
CA ARG A 107 -15.14 16.60 -7.20
C ARG A 107 -15.67 17.25 -5.93
N ALA A 108 -16.88 17.82 -5.97
CA ALA A 108 -17.50 18.41 -4.78
C ALA A 108 -17.73 17.36 -3.67
N LEU A 109 -18.28 16.20 -4.02
CA LEU A 109 -18.47 15.08 -3.09
C LEU A 109 -17.14 14.58 -2.50
N LEU A 110 -16.13 14.34 -3.35
CA LEU A 110 -14.82 13.91 -2.87
C LEU A 110 -14.12 14.96 -2.01
N LYS A 111 -14.35 16.25 -2.28
CA LYS A 111 -13.80 17.34 -1.44
C LYS A 111 -14.49 17.40 -0.09
N SER A 112 -15.81 17.26 -0.03
CA SER A 112 -16.57 17.32 1.23
C SER A 112 -16.36 16.09 2.11
N PHE A 113 -16.35 14.90 1.54
CA PHE A 113 -16.29 13.64 2.29
C PHE A 113 -14.89 13.02 2.33
N GLY A 114 -13.96 13.49 1.50
CA GLY A 114 -12.57 13.03 1.41
C GLY A 114 -12.40 11.71 0.65
N SER A 115 -13.31 10.75 0.84
CA SER A 115 -13.34 9.50 0.08
C SER A 115 -14.78 9.03 -0.11
N VAL A 116 -15.00 8.22 -1.15
CA VAL A 116 -16.33 7.63 -1.37
C VAL A 116 -16.68 6.59 -0.30
N HIS A 117 -15.70 5.97 0.35
CA HIS A 117 -15.98 5.11 1.51
C HIS A 117 -16.63 5.91 2.64
N ARG A 118 -16.13 7.12 2.92
CA ARG A 118 -16.79 8.04 3.87
C ARG A 118 -18.13 8.53 3.34
N LEU A 119 -18.26 8.75 2.03
CA LEU A 119 -19.55 9.08 1.39
C LEU A 119 -20.59 7.95 1.57
N GLN A 120 -20.18 6.68 1.50
CA GLN A 120 -21.07 5.53 1.74
C GLN A 120 -21.57 5.44 3.19
N GLN A 121 -20.82 6.01 4.14
CA GLN A 121 -21.20 6.08 5.56
C GLN A 121 -21.97 7.36 5.90
N ALA A 122 -22.03 8.33 4.97
CA ALA A 122 -22.74 9.58 5.17
C ALA A 122 -24.26 9.37 5.03
N THR A 123 -25.03 10.24 5.67
CA THR A 123 -26.49 10.21 5.53
C THR A 123 -26.93 10.82 4.20
N GLU A 124 -28.11 10.43 3.69
CA GLU A 124 -28.66 11.00 2.46
C GLU A 124 -28.79 12.52 2.54
N GLU A 125 -29.12 13.06 3.72
CA GLU A 125 -29.20 14.50 4.00
C GLU A 125 -27.86 15.21 3.86
N GLU A 126 -26.78 14.61 4.36
CA GLU A 126 -25.42 15.14 4.22
C GLU A 126 -24.99 15.19 2.76
N ILE A 127 -25.31 14.15 1.99
CA ILE A 127 -25.02 14.10 0.55
C ILE A 127 -25.86 15.14 -0.20
N ALA A 128 -27.13 15.29 0.17
CA ALA A 128 -28.05 16.25 -0.45
C ALA A 128 -27.58 17.70 -0.29
N LYS A 129 -26.89 18.04 0.81
CA LYS A 129 -26.28 19.38 0.99
C LYS A 129 -25.24 19.72 -0.09
N VAL A 130 -24.62 18.72 -0.72
CA VAL A 130 -23.57 18.93 -1.74
C VAL A 130 -24.12 18.88 -3.17
N VAL A 131 -25.07 17.96 -3.46
CA VAL A 131 -25.51 17.69 -4.84
C VAL A 131 -27.02 17.82 -5.06
N GLY A 132 -27.77 18.14 -4.02
CA GLY A 132 -29.23 18.19 -4.03
C GLY A 132 -29.90 16.83 -3.77
N PRO A 133 -31.18 16.83 -3.35
CA PRO A 133 -31.87 15.64 -2.83
C PRO A 133 -32.04 14.53 -3.85
N LYS A 134 -32.40 14.86 -5.11
CA LYS A 134 -32.59 13.84 -6.16
C LYS A 134 -31.33 13.02 -6.43
N ILE A 135 -30.17 13.69 -6.50
CA ILE A 135 -28.89 13.03 -6.80
C ILE A 135 -28.39 12.26 -5.58
N ALA A 136 -28.57 12.82 -4.37
CA ALA A 136 -28.26 12.10 -3.14
C ALA A 136 -29.02 10.78 -3.06
N HIS A 137 -30.32 10.78 -3.39
CA HIS A 137 -31.14 9.58 -3.45
C HIS A 137 -30.61 8.54 -4.45
N SER A 138 -30.25 8.97 -5.68
CA SER A 138 -29.66 8.09 -6.69
C SER A 138 -28.33 7.47 -6.24
N ILE A 139 -27.47 8.26 -5.58
CA ILE A 139 -26.21 7.78 -5.02
C ILE A 139 -26.45 6.73 -3.92
N MET A 140 -27.39 6.99 -3.01
CA MET A 140 -27.72 6.06 -1.92
C MET A 140 -28.30 4.75 -2.44
N ASN A 141 -29.14 4.79 -3.47
CA ASN A 141 -29.67 3.58 -4.11
C ASN A 141 -28.58 2.77 -4.80
N GLU A 142 -27.66 3.43 -5.51
CA GLU A 142 -26.52 2.75 -6.15
C GLU A 142 -25.60 2.08 -5.11
N PHE A 143 -25.45 2.66 -3.92
CA PHE A 143 -24.70 2.04 -2.83
C PHE A 143 -25.43 0.89 -2.12
N LYS A 144 -26.76 0.91 -2.05
CA LYS A 144 -27.58 -0.17 -1.45
C LYS A 144 -27.81 -1.36 -2.37
N GLY A 145 -27.68 -1.18 -3.69
CA GLY A 145 -27.84 -2.23 -4.70
C GLY A 145 -26.69 -3.25 -4.78
N LYS A 146 -25.68 -3.15 -3.89
CA LYS A 146 -24.54 -4.07 -3.76
C LYS A 146 -24.36 -4.47 -2.30
#